data_AF-A0A9P3BEM8-F1
#
_entry.id   AF-A0A9P3BEM8-F1
#
_cell.length_a   1.000
_cell.length_b   1.000
_cell.length_c   1.000
_cell.angle_alpha   90.00
_cell.angle_beta   90.00
_cell.angle_gamma   90.00
#
_symmetry.space_group_name_H-M   'P 1'
#
loop_
_entity.id
_entity.type
_entity.pdbx_description
1 polymer ?
#
loop_
_entity_poly.entity_id
_entity_poly.type
_entity_poly.pdbx_seq_one_letter_code
_entity_poly.pdbx_strand_id
1 'polypeptide(L)'
;MRIRYPFAGAFLFLLILAAYIGLLPHSTSSSIPSNLQPNDKFLHVVTFFFLSLVFYWIPDTTRRRCLQLTLLICTLALGIGSEIVQAILPNDRPFDPFDILANLVGSLGAVGLCSWYHRRMLERRRKARFGALGDEHGEDVELGGPGGSESGLGPQESGVMTLEQEVDNWDENAVDNWDTEEGADEYAATAPGRGPESRVSPVNGEGAKRSD
;
A
#
# COMPACT_ATOMS: atom_id res chain seq x y z
N MET A 1 5.31 -4.74 9.43
CA MET A 1 5.26 -4.02 8.14
C MET A 1 5.71 -4.99 7.07
N ARG A 2 4.81 -5.34 6.13
CA ARG A 2 5.15 -6.24 5.02
C ARG A 2 5.74 -5.41 3.87
N ILE A 3 6.48 -6.06 2.97
CA ILE A 3 7.15 -5.42 1.83
C ILE A 3 6.66 -6.08 0.55
N ARG A 4 6.25 -5.28 -0.43
CA ARG A 4 5.87 -5.77 -1.75
C ARG A 4 7.13 -5.94 -2.62
N TYR A 5 7.70 -7.14 -2.60
CA TYR A 5 9.00 -7.45 -3.23
C TYR A 5 9.16 -7.03 -4.71
N PRO A 6 8.14 -7.14 -5.59
CA PRO A 6 8.29 -6.70 -6.98
C PRO A 6 8.63 -5.21 -7.09
N PHE A 7 7.96 -4.37 -6.30
CA PHE A 7 8.23 -2.93 -6.25
C PHE A 7 9.59 -2.64 -5.62
N ALA A 8 9.99 -3.40 -4.59
CA ALA A 8 11.31 -3.25 -3.98
C ALA A 8 12.44 -3.56 -4.98
N GLY A 9 12.30 -4.64 -5.75
CA GLY A 9 13.26 -4.99 -6.80
C GLY A 9 13.33 -3.93 -7.90
N ALA A 10 12.18 -3.46 -8.38
CA ALA A 10 12.12 -2.39 -9.37
C ALA A 10 12.75 -1.09 -8.85
N PHE A 11 12.50 -0.72 -7.60
CA PHE A 11 13.09 0.46 -6.97
C PHE A 11 14.61 0.35 -6.85
N LEU A 12 15.13 -0.80 -6.40
CA LEU A 12 16.57 -1.02 -6.32
C LEU A 12 17.24 -0.94 -7.71
N PHE A 13 16.61 -1.53 -8.73
CA PHE A 13 17.09 -1.41 -10.11
C PHE A 13 17.11 0.05 -10.57
N LEU A 14 16.02 0.80 -10.37
CA LEU A 14 15.94 2.22 -10.72
C LEU A 14 16.95 3.06 -9.94
N LEU A 15 17.20 2.74 -8.67
CA LEU A 15 18.16 3.44 -7.82
C LEU A 15 19.59 3.25 -8.32
N ILE A 16 19.95 2.01 -8.67
CA ILE A 16 21.27 1.70 -9.25
C ILE A 16 21.43 2.39 -10.60
N LEU A 17 20.40 2.34 -11.45
CA LEU A 17 20.41 3.01 -12.75
C LEU A 17 20.55 4.53 -12.60
N ALA A 18 19.80 5.14 -11.69
CA ALA A 18 19.88 6.56 -11.39
C ALA A 18 21.24 6.97 -10.84
N ALA A 19 21.82 6.17 -9.93
CA ALA A 19 23.16 6.40 -9.41
C ALA A 19 24.21 6.27 -10.51
N TYR A 20 24.10 5.26 -11.38
CA TYR A 20 24.99 5.09 -12.53
C TYR A 20 24.94 6.30 -13.46
N ILE A 21 23.75 6.75 -13.86
CA ILE A 21 23.62 7.90 -14.77
C ILE A 21 24.03 9.22 -14.09
N GLY A 22 23.63 9.42 -12.83
CA GLY A 22 23.79 10.69 -12.10
C GLY A 22 25.19 10.91 -11.52
N LEU A 23 25.94 9.85 -11.22
CA LEU A 23 27.30 9.94 -10.66
C LEU A 23 28.41 9.77 -11.69
N LEU A 24 28.09 9.52 -12.96
CA LEU A 24 29.09 9.50 -14.02
C LEU A 24 29.71 10.89 -14.21
N PRO A 25 31.04 10.99 -14.41
CA PRO A 25 31.69 12.25 -14.70
C PRO A 25 31.08 12.91 -15.94
N HIS A 26 30.69 14.19 -15.82
CA HIS A 26 30.01 14.92 -16.91
C HIS A 26 30.85 14.95 -18.20
N SER A 27 32.17 14.88 -18.05
CA SER A 27 33.20 14.82 -19.10
C SER A 27 33.10 13.58 -20.01
N THR A 28 32.39 12.52 -19.61
CA THR A 28 32.20 11.30 -20.42
C THR A 28 31.02 11.36 -21.39
N SER A 29 30.22 12.43 -21.33
CA SER A 29 28.99 12.61 -22.14
C SER A 29 29.24 12.89 -23.63
N SER A 30 30.51 13.07 -24.05
CA SER A 30 30.88 13.48 -25.41
C SER A 30 30.54 12.48 -26.52
N SER A 31 30.06 11.27 -26.21
CA SER A 31 29.69 10.27 -27.22
C SER A 31 28.23 10.36 -27.70
N ILE A 32 27.37 11.14 -27.02
CA ILE A 32 25.95 11.30 -27.41
C ILE A 32 25.82 12.57 -28.29
N PRO A 33 25.16 12.49 -29.46
CA PRO A 33 24.90 13.66 -30.29
C PRO A 33 24.14 14.72 -29.50
N SER A 34 24.52 16.00 -29.63
CA SER A 34 23.94 17.12 -28.87
C SER A 34 22.42 17.29 -29.07
N ASN A 35 21.88 16.84 -30.20
CA ASN A 35 20.44 16.85 -30.47
C ASN A 35 19.65 15.75 -29.75
N LEU A 36 20.33 14.77 -29.16
CA LEU A 36 19.75 13.63 -28.45
C LEU A 36 20.03 13.69 -26.93
N GLN A 37 20.80 14.68 -26.46
CA GLN A 37 21.09 14.83 -25.05
C GLN A 37 19.85 15.37 -24.31
N PRO A 38 19.25 14.58 -23.40
CA PRO A 38 18.08 15.03 -22.67
C PRO A 38 18.42 16.23 -21.78
N ASN A 39 17.45 17.11 -21.56
CA ASN A 39 17.62 18.19 -20.59
C ASN A 39 17.84 17.59 -19.19
N ASP A 40 18.95 17.95 -18.56
CA ASP A 40 19.38 17.42 -17.26
C ASP A 40 18.28 17.59 -16.19
N LYS A 41 17.60 18.74 -16.17
CA LYS A 41 16.54 19.05 -15.19
C LYS A 41 15.31 18.18 -15.45
N PHE A 42 15.02 17.88 -16.72
CA PHE A 42 13.96 16.94 -17.07
C PHE A 42 14.30 15.51 -16.63
N LEU A 43 15.56 15.07 -16.76
CA LEU A 43 16.01 13.77 -16.25
C LEU A 43 15.82 13.67 -14.74
N HIS A 44 16.14 14.73 -13.99
CA HIS A 44 15.89 14.82 -12.56
C HIS A 44 14.40 14.66 -12.21
N VAL A 45 13.50 15.42 -12.87
CA VAL A 45 12.04 15.29 -12.68
C VAL A 45 11.57 13.85 -12.95
N VAL A 46 11.93 13.27 -14.08
CA VAL A 46 11.46 11.94 -14.50
C VAL A 46 12.00 10.85 -13.57
N THR A 47 13.28 10.93 -13.20
CA THR A 47 13.93 9.94 -12.34
C THR A 47 13.30 9.93 -10.95
N PHE A 48 13.15 11.10 -10.34
CA PHE A 48 12.53 11.22 -9.01
C PHE A 48 11.04 10.93 -9.01
N PHE A 49 10.35 11.18 -10.13
CA PHE A 49 8.97 10.73 -10.32
C PHE A 49 8.87 9.20 -10.25
N PHE A 50 9.66 8.47 -11.05
CA PHE A 50 9.58 7.00 -11.06
C PHE A 50 10.11 6.35 -9.78
N LEU A 51 11.19 6.88 -9.20
CA LEU A 51 11.68 6.41 -7.90
C LEU A 51 10.60 6.55 -6.81
N SER A 52 9.96 7.72 -6.73
CA SER A 52 8.92 7.98 -5.72
C SER A 52 7.65 7.17 -5.99
N LEU A 53 7.26 7.05 -7.27
CA LEU A 53 6.11 6.25 -7.70
C LEU A 53 6.27 4.80 -7.28
N VAL A 54 7.40 4.17 -7.60
CA VAL A 54 7.64 2.77 -7.27
C VAL A 54 7.82 2.60 -5.77
N PHE A 55 8.56 3.49 -5.11
CA PHE A 55 8.79 3.44 -3.67
C PHE A 55 7.48 3.48 -2.87
N TYR A 56 6.53 4.32 -3.28
CA TYR A 56 5.23 4.44 -2.62
C TYR A 56 4.49 3.10 -2.45
N TRP A 57 4.69 2.18 -3.40
CA TRP A 57 4.05 0.86 -3.41
C TRP A 57 4.89 -0.24 -2.75
N ILE A 58 6.10 0.05 -2.26
CA ILE A 58 6.91 -0.92 -1.50
C ILE A 58 6.31 -1.23 -0.13
N PRO A 59 6.07 -0.21 0.74
CA PRO A 59 5.61 -0.46 2.09
C PRO A 59 4.14 -0.88 2.09
N ASP A 60 3.86 -2.05 2.65
CA ASP A 60 2.49 -2.52 2.85
C ASP A 60 2.03 -2.10 4.25
N THR A 61 1.50 -0.89 4.33
CA THR A 61 1.06 -0.22 5.57
C THR A 61 0.00 0.84 5.26
N THR A 62 -0.53 1.50 6.28
CA THR A 62 -1.50 2.59 6.15
C THR A 62 -1.03 3.70 5.18
N ARG A 63 -2.00 4.29 4.45
CA ARG A 63 -1.76 5.38 3.49
C ARG A 63 -0.92 6.52 4.06
N ARG A 64 -1.19 6.93 5.32
CA ARG A 64 -0.46 8.02 6.00
C ARG A 64 1.03 7.70 6.13
N ARG A 65 1.35 6.47 6.56
CA ARG A 65 2.74 6.01 6.71
C ARG A 65 3.42 5.87 5.35
N CYS A 66 2.77 5.33 4.33
CA CYS A 66 3.34 5.26 2.97
C CYS A 66 3.71 6.64 2.44
N LEU A 67 2.82 7.63 2.61
CA LEU A 67 3.08 9.02 2.21
C LEU A 67 4.28 9.61 2.95
N GLN A 68 4.31 9.49 4.29
CA GLN A 68 5.40 10.02 5.12
C GLN A 68 6.75 9.39 4.77
N LEU A 69 6.79 8.07 4.60
CA LEU A 69 8.01 7.35 4.22
C LEU A 69 8.50 7.74 2.83
N THR A 70 7.60 7.87 1.86
CA THR A 70 7.97 8.27 0.49
C THR A 70 8.52 9.71 0.47
N LEU A 71 7.87 10.64 1.18
CA LEU A 71 8.36 12.01 1.27
C LEU A 71 9.71 12.10 2.00
N LEU A 72 9.87 11.36 3.10
CA LEU A 72 11.12 11.35 3.85
C LEU A 72 12.28 10.75 3.03
N ILE A 73 12.05 9.60 2.40
CA ILE A 73 13.11 8.86 1.72
C ILE A 73 13.35 9.41 0.32
N CYS A 74 12.33 9.53 -0.51
CA CYS A 74 12.52 9.93 -1.91
C CYS A 74 12.65 11.44 -2.08
N THR A 75 11.86 12.24 -1.36
CA THR A 75 11.89 13.70 -1.54
C THR A 75 13.00 14.36 -0.73
N LEU A 76 13.10 14.05 0.56
CA LEU A 76 14.07 14.70 1.44
C LEU A 76 15.45 14.03 1.31
N ALA A 77 15.56 12.75 1.66
CA ALA A 77 16.86 12.08 1.71
C ALA A 77 17.49 11.91 0.33
N LEU A 78 16.77 11.33 -0.64
CA LEU A 78 17.30 11.17 -2.00
C LEU A 78 17.28 12.49 -2.77
N GLY A 79 16.19 13.26 -2.72
CA GLY A 79 16.02 14.46 -3.55
C GLY A 79 16.98 15.60 -3.22
N ILE A 80 17.31 15.79 -1.94
CA ILE A 80 18.32 16.76 -1.53
C ILE A 80 19.69 16.09 -1.43
N GLY A 81 19.74 14.86 -0.90
CA GLY A 81 21.00 14.17 -0.67
C GLY A 81 21.75 13.82 -1.96
N SER A 82 21.07 13.53 -3.07
CA SER A 82 21.74 13.26 -4.35
C SER A 82 22.56 14.46 -4.82
N GLU A 83 22.04 15.68 -4.65
CA GLU A 83 22.71 16.92 -5.04
C GLU A 83 23.93 17.18 -4.17
N ILE A 84 23.79 17.00 -2.85
CA ILE A 84 24.89 17.14 -1.90
C ILE A 84 25.99 16.13 -2.23
N VAL A 85 25.62 14.88 -2.51
CA VAL A 85 26.56 13.82 -2.87
C VAL A 85 27.28 14.16 -4.19
N GLN A 86 26.55 14.58 -5.22
CA GLN A 86 27.15 14.99 -6.50
C GLN A 86 28.14 16.15 -6.35
N ALA A 87 27.81 17.15 -5.52
CA ALA A 87 28.67 18.30 -5.26
C ALA A 87 29.94 17.97 -4.45
N ILE A 88 29.90 16.91 -3.63
CA ILE A 88 31.06 16.44 -2.84
C ILE A 88 31.95 15.51 -3.65
N LEU A 89 31.38 14.71 -4.56
CA LEU A 89 32.16 13.80 -5.40
C LEU A 89 32.94 14.57 -6.48
N PRO A 90 34.15 14.10 -6.85
CA PRO A 90 34.96 14.68 -7.92
C PRO A 90 34.41 14.28 -9.31
N ASN A 91 33.14 14.62 -9.57
CA ASN A 91 32.40 14.26 -10.79
C ASN A 91 32.22 15.45 -11.75
N ASP A 92 32.88 16.58 -11.48
CA ASP A 92 32.77 17.85 -12.22
C ASP A 92 31.34 18.40 -12.31
N ARG A 93 30.46 18.05 -11.35
CA ARG A 93 29.11 18.61 -11.24
C ARG A 93 29.02 19.59 -10.06
N PRO A 94 28.82 20.90 -10.31
CA PRO A 94 28.59 21.87 -9.24
C PRO A 94 27.19 21.69 -8.65
N PHE A 95 27.02 22.14 -7.40
CA PHE A 95 25.72 22.19 -6.74
C PHE A 95 24.75 23.12 -7.48
N ASP A 96 23.58 22.60 -7.89
CA ASP A 96 22.51 23.34 -8.56
C ASP A 96 21.17 23.26 -7.78
N PRO A 97 20.69 24.37 -7.17
CA PRO A 97 19.39 24.40 -6.50
C PRO A 97 18.21 24.05 -7.43
N PHE A 98 18.33 24.25 -8.73
CA PHE A 98 17.27 23.91 -9.68
C PHE A 98 17.15 22.39 -9.88
N ASP A 99 18.20 21.62 -9.65
CA ASP A 99 18.15 20.15 -9.69
C ASP A 99 17.43 19.60 -8.45
N ILE A 100 17.60 20.22 -7.28
CA ILE A 100 16.77 19.94 -6.09
C ILE A 100 15.29 20.26 -6.38
N LEU A 101 15.00 21.40 -7.02
CA LEU A 101 13.63 21.76 -7.37
C LEU A 101 13.03 20.74 -8.35
N ALA A 102 13.80 20.29 -9.35
CA ALA A 102 13.39 19.25 -10.28
C ALA A 102 13.08 17.93 -9.56
N ASN A 103 13.93 17.50 -8.64
CA ASN A 103 13.71 16.30 -7.81
C ASN A 103 12.41 16.41 -7.00
N LEU A 104 12.19 17.57 -6.38
CA LEU A 104 11.00 17.86 -5.59
C LEU A 104 9.72 17.83 -6.45
N VAL A 105 9.75 18.44 -7.64
CA VAL A 105 8.61 18.43 -8.58
C VAL A 105 8.29 17.00 -9.03
N GLY A 106 9.32 16.21 -9.37
CA GLY A 106 9.15 14.81 -9.75
C GLY A 106 8.53 13.97 -8.64
N SER A 107 9.09 14.03 -7.43
CA SER A 107 8.62 13.22 -6.31
C SER A 107 7.22 13.60 -5.83
N LEU A 108 6.92 14.90 -5.73
CA LEU A 108 5.58 15.38 -5.36
C LEU A 108 4.53 15.03 -6.43
N GLY A 109 4.90 15.10 -7.72
CA GLY A 109 4.04 14.66 -8.82
C GLY A 109 3.64 13.19 -8.68
N ALA A 110 4.60 12.32 -8.36
CA ALA A 110 4.35 10.90 -8.15
C ALA A 110 3.47 10.63 -6.92
N VAL A 111 3.76 11.30 -5.80
CA VAL A 111 2.97 11.19 -4.56
C VAL A 111 1.53 11.68 -4.77
N GLY A 112 1.35 12.78 -5.53
CA GLY A 112 0.05 13.29 -5.92
C GLY A 112 -0.75 12.30 -6.76
N LEU A 113 -0.11 11.71 -7.78
CA LEU A 113 -0.71 10.68 -8.62
C LEU A 113 -1.12 9.44 -7.80
N CYS A 114 -0.24 8.95 -6.93
CA CYS A 114 -0.52 7.81 -6.06
C CYS A 114 -1.68 8.11 -5.11
N SER A 115 -1.68 9.29 -4.49
CA SER A 115 -2.75 9.73 -3.59
C SER A 115 -4.10 9.82 -4.29
N TRP A 116 -4.11 10.34 -5.52
CA TRP A 116 -5.31 10.42 -6.35
C TRP A 116 -5.81 9.02 -6.73
N TYR A 117 -4.93 8.14 -7.19
CA TYR A 117 -5.27 6.77 -7.55
C TYR A 117 -5.86 6.01 -6.35
N HIS A 118 -5.19 6.10 -5.19
CA HIS A 118 -5.64 5.44 -3.98
C HIS A 118 -7.03 5.93 -3.57
N ARG A 119 -7.28 7.25 -3.59
CA ARG A 119 -8.61 7.81 -3.32
C ARG A 119 -9.67 7.27 -4.30
N ARG A 120 -9.37 7.25 -5.60
CA ARG A 120 -10.32 6.79 -6.62
C ARG A 120 -10.62 5.29 -6.48
N MET A 121 -9.63 4.49 -6.11
CA MET A 121 -9.78 3.06 -5.83
C MET A 121 -10.74 2.83 -4.65
N LEU A 122 -10.57 3.58 -3.56
CA LEU A 122 -11.46 3.52 -2.39
C LEU A 122 -12.91 3.88 -2.75
N GLU A 123 -13.11 4.94 -3.52
CA GLU A 123 -14.45 5.36 -3.97
C GLU A 123 -15.13 4.28 -4.82
N ARG A 124 -14.40 3.61 -5.72
CA ARG A 124 -14.95 2.53 -6.56
C ARG A 124 -15.34 1.30 -5.71
N ARG A 125 -14.49 0.91 -4.75
CA ARG A 125 -14.76 -0.25 -3.87
C ARG A 125 -15.93 0.02 -2.92
N ARG A 126 -16.04 1.23 -2.36
CA ARG A 126 -17.22 1.63 -1.55
C ARG A 126 -18.50 1.52 -2.36
N LYS A 127 -18.50 2.05 -3.60
CA LYS A 127 -19.66 1.94 -4.50
C LYS A 127 -20.00 0.49 -4.86
N ALA A 128 -19.01 -0.40 -5.00
CA ALA A 128 -19.28 -1.81 -5.25
C ALA A 128 -19.93 -2.52 -4.05
N ARG A 129 -19.49 -2.21 -2.82
CA ARG A 129 -20.04 -2.80 -1.59
C ARG A 129 -21.45 -2.29 -1.27
N PHE A 130 -21.66 -0.98 -1.33
CA PHE A 130 -22.97 -0.37 -1.01
C PHE A 130 -23.94 -0.37 -2.20
N GLY A 131 -23.45 -0.39 -3.43
CA GLY A 131 -24.28 -0.51 -4.63
C GLY A 131 -24.90 -1.91 -4.77
N ALA A 132 -24.18 -2.97 -4.36
CA ALA A 132 -24.74 -4.32 -4.31
C ALA A 132 -25.88 -4.46 -3.30
N LEU A 133 -25.84 -3.71 -2.19
CA LEU A 133 -26.91 -3.70 -1.18
C LEU A 133 -28.11 -2.81 -1.56
N GLY A 134 -27.95 -1.93 -2.56
CA GLY A 134 -29.00 -1.02 -3.03
C GLY A 134 -29.80 -1.54 -4.23
N ASP A 135 -29.40 -2.67 -4.83
CA ASP A 135 -30.02 -3.22 -6.05
C ASP A 135 -30.86 -4.49 -5.79
N GLU A 136 -30.87 -5.01 -4.55
CA GLU A 136 -31.73 -6.14 -4.14
C GLU A 136 -33.10 -5.72 -3.59
N HIS A 137 -33.38 -4.41 -3.54
CA HIS A 137 -34.70 -3.88 -3.23
C HIS A 137 -35.05 -2.70 -4.14
N GLY A 138 -35.26 -3.02 -5.42
CA GLY A 138 -36.03 -2.17 -6.32
C GLY A 138 -37.54 -2.21 -6.04
N GLU A 139 -37.96 -2.31 -4.77
CA GLU A 139 -39.31 -1.96 -4.37
C GLU A 139 -39.26 -0.58 -3.72
N ASP A 140 -39.96 0.36 -4.38
CA ASP A 140 -40.34 1.67 -3.87
C ASP A 140 -40.64 1.63 -2.37
N VAL A 141 -39.72 2.13 -1.55
CA VAL A 141 -40.05 2.55 -0.20
C VAL A 141 -40.74 3.90 -0.31
N GLU A 142 -42.01 3.89 -0.74
CA GLU A 142 -42.92 5.02 -0.61
C GLU A 142 -43.14 5.30 0.88
N LEU A 143 -42.35 6.24 1.39
CA LEU A 143 -42.44 6.77 2.73
C LEU A 143 -43.70 7.67 2.82
N GLY A 144 -44.87 7.08 3.05
CA GLY A 144 -46.06 7.85 3.50
C GLY A 144 -47.42 7.28 3.12
N GLY A 145 -48.00 6.45 3.98
CA GLY A 145 -49.43 6.10 3.96
C GLY A 145 -49.91 5.61 5.32
N PRO A 146 -51.02 6.14 5.89
CA PRO A 146 -51.42 5.88 7.28
C PRO A 146 -52.30 4.62 7.36
N GLY A 147 -51.85 3.58 8.04
CA GLY A 147 -52.67 2.39 8.25
C GLY A 147 -51.92 1.29 9.00
N GLY A 148 -52.40 0.94 10.18
CA GLY A 148 -51.68 0.14 11.17
C GLY A 148 -51.39 -1.31 10.79
N SER A 149 -50.44 -1.90 11.51
CA SER A 149 -50.63 -3.17 12.19
C SER A 149 -49.50 -3.38 13.19
N GLU A 150 -49.91 -3.52 14.44
CA GLU A 150 -49.09 -3.89 15.58
C GLU A 150 -48.77 -5.38 15.43
N SER A 151 -47.51 -5.72 15.18
CA SER A 151 -47.01 -7.09 15.30
C SER A 151 -45.61 -7.05 15.88
N GLY A 152 -45.45 -7.73 17.01
CA GLY A 152 -44.28 -7.66 17.86
C GLY A 152 -43.00 -8.09 17.16
N LEU A 153 -42.05 -7.17 17.09
CA LEU A 153 -40.64 -7.50 16.93
C LEU A 153 -40.12 -7.91 18.31
N GLY A 154 -39.67 -9.16 18.43
CA GLY A 154 -38.95 -9.63 19.61
C GLY A 154 -37.66 -8.84 19.85
N PRO A 155 -36.96 -9.06 20.97
CA PRO A 155 -35.73 -8.33 21.28
C PRO A 155 -34.69 -8.56 20.17
N GLN A 156 -34.52 -7.54 19.33
CA GLN A 156 -33.42 -7.47 18.39
C GLN A 156 -32.16 -7.34 19.26
N GLU A 157 -31.36 -8.39 19.33
CA GLU A 157 -30.03 -8.34 19.91
C GLU A 157 -29.21 -7.33 19.11
N SER A 158 -29.21 -6.10 19.61
CA SER A 158 -28.51 -4.96 19.06
C SER A 158 -27.01 -5.20 19.19
N GLY A 159 -26.42 -5.90 18.22
CA GLY A 159 -25.00 -5.82 17.90
C GLY A 159 -24.58 -4.45 17.34
N VAL A 160 -25.45 -3.44 17.44
CA VAL A 160 -25.15 -2.06 17.07
C VAL A 160 -24.28 -1.47 18.17
N MET A 161 -22.96 -1.52 17.96
CA MET A 161 -22.04 -0.70 18.76
C MET A 161 -22.33 0.77 18.48
N THR A 162 -22.23 1.61 19.52
CA THR A 162 -22.37 3.06 19.33
C THR A 162 -21.18 3.58 18.53
N LEU A 163 -21.36 4.66 17.76
CA LEU A 163 -20.27 5.27 16.98
C LEU A 163 -19.08 5.68 17.85
N GLU A 164 -19.35 6.07 19.10
CA GLU A 164 -18.33 6.40 20.10
C GLU A 164 -17.51 5.17 20.47
N GLN A 165 -18.18 4.03 20.68
CA GLN A 165 -17.55 2.75 21.01
C GLN A 165 -16.79 2.15 19.83
N GLU A 166 -17.26 2.34 18.60
CA GLU A 166 -16.53 1.97 17.38
C GLU A 166 -15.25 2.80 17.21
N VAL A 167 -15.32 4.11 17.47
CA VAL A 167 -14.14 5.01 17.45
C VAL A 167 -13.14 4.64 18.54
N ASP A 168 -13.60 4.32 19.75
CA ASP A 168 -12.73 3.91 20.86
C ASP A 168 -12.05 2.55 20.61
N ASN A 169 -12.73 1.66 19.90
CA ASN A 169 -12.21 0.35 19.53
C ASN A 169 -11.51 0.34 18.15
N TRP A 170 -11.36 1.50 17.52
CA TRP A 170 -10.66 1.67 16.26
C TRP A 170 -9.14 1.58 16.48
N ASP A 171 -8.52 0.49 16.04
CA ASP A 171 -7.06 0.40 15.98
C ASP A 171 -6.52 1.23 14.80
N GLU A 172 -6.06 2.46 15.09
CA GLU A 172 -5.45 3.35 14.07
C GLU A 172 -4.24 2.71 13.38
N ASN A 173 -3.65 1.68 13.99
CA ASN A 173 -2.48 0.97 13.49
C ASN A 173 -2.80 -0.38 12.83
N ALA A 174 -4.07 -0.73 12.69
CA ALA A 174 -4.49 -1.95 12.00
C ALA A 174 -3.87 -2.00 10.60
N VAL A 175 -3.33 -3.16 10.24
CA VAL A 175 -2.75 -3.39 8.91
C VAL A 175 -3.90 -3.40 7.91
N ASP A 176 -3.77 -2.64 6.82
CA ASP A 176 -4.72 -2.69 5.71
C ASP A 176 -4.65 -4.08 5.04
N ASN A 177 -5.38 -5.07 5.57
CA ASN A 177 -5.50 -6.43 5.03
C ASN A 177 -6.41 -6.48 3.79
N TRP A 178 -6.33 -5.48 2.92
CA TRP A 178 -7.30 -5.26 1.84
C TRP A 178 -7.06 -6.13 0.59
N ASP A 179 -6.00 -6.94 0.63
CA ASP A 179 -5.54 -7.84 -0.44
C ASP A 179 -5.79 -9.33 -0.11
N THR A 180 -6.26 -9.67 1.10
CA THR A 180 -6.66 -11.04 1.43
C THR A 180 -8.15 -11.15 1.16
N GLU A 181 -8.56 -12.04 0.25
CA GLU A 181 -9.96 -12.48 0.16
C GLU A 181 -10.36 -13.04 1.53
N GLU A 182 -11.08 -12.24 2.34
CA GLU A 182 -11.73 -12.70 3.56
C GLU A 182 -12.82 -13.70 3.16
N GLY A 183 -12.42 -14.97 3.10
CA GLY A 183 -13.29 -16.04 2.66
C GLY A 183 -12.70 -17.42 2.96
N ALA A 184 -12.22 -17.65 4.19
CA ALA A 184 -12.14 -19.01 4.76
C ALA A 184 -11.72 -19.06 6.24
N ASP A 185 -10.81 -18.21 6.72
CA ASP A 185 -10.02 -18.58 7.90
C ASP A 185 -10.39 -17.86 9.21
N GLU A 186 -11.24 -16.83 9.18
CA GLU A 186 -11.53 -16.03 10.38
C GLU A 186 -12.64 -16.62 11.28
N TYR A 187 -13.38 -17.62 10.79
CA TYR A 187 -14.44 -18.28 11.55
C TYR A 187 -13.95 -19.35 12.53
N ALA A 188 -12.65 -19.71 12.49
CA ALA A 188 -12.09 -20.72 13.39
C ALA A 188 -11.54 -20.15 14.70
N ALA A 189 -11.35 -18.82 14.80
CA ALA A 189 -10.70 -18.19 15.94
C ALA A 189 -11.65 -17.70 17.05
N THR A 190 -12.96 -17.73 16.84
CA THR A 190 -13.97 -17.16 17.76
C THR A 190 -14.88 -18.19 18.45
N ALA A 191 -14.56 -19.49 18.38
CA ALA A 191 -15.26 -20.48 19.20
C ALA A 191 -14.63 -20.57 20.61
N PRO A 192 -15.37 -20.28 21.70
CA PRO A 192 -14.85 -20.46 23.04
C PRO A 192 -14.92 -21.95 23.42
N GLY A 193 -13.76 -22.54 23.72
CA GLY A 193 -13.67 -23.71 24.57
C GLY A 193 -13.63 -25.07 23.87
N ARG A 194 -12.41 -25.54 23.56
CA ARG A 194 -11.92 -26.86 24.00
C ARG A 194 -10.42 -26.96 23.72
N GLY A 195 -9.59 -26.96 24.77
CA GLY A 195 -8.20 -27.35 24.63
C GLY A 195 -8.09 -28.82 24.25
N PRO A 196 -7.09 -29.25 23.46
CA PRO A 196 -6.87 -30.67 23.21
C PRO A 196 -6.20 -31.29 24.44
N GLU A 197 -7.00 -31.92 25.31
CA GLU A 197 -6.50 -32.90 26.27
C GLU A 197 -5.98 -34.13 25.51
N SER A 198 -4.72 -34.44 25.74
CA SER A 198 -4.14 -35.75 25.44
C SER A 198 -4.77 -36.84 26.32
N ARG A 199 -5.16 -37.99 25.75
CA ARG A 199 -5.03 -39.33 26.39
C ARG A 199 -5.42 -40.50 25.45
N VAL A 200 -4.40 -41.30 25.12
CA VAL A 200 -4.28 -42.78 25.22
C VAL A 200 -5.36 -43.71 24.62
N SER A 201 -4.86 -44.66 23.81
CA SER A 201 -5.45 -45.79 23.05
C SER A 201 -6.21 -46.86 23.88
N PRO A 202 -6.90 -47.88 23.29
CA PRO A 202 -6.21 -49.09 22.77
C PRO A 202 -6.83 -49.83 21.54
N VAL A 203 -5.96 -50.57 20.83
CA VAL A 203 -6.07 -51.96 20.29
C VAL A 203 -7.31 -52.35 19.44
N ASN A 204 -7.12 -52.74 18.16
CA ASN A 204 -6.94 -54.14 17.73
C ASN A 204 -6.75 -54.26 16.19
N GLY A 205 -5.92 -55.22 15.74
CA GLY A 205 -5.74 -55.55 14.31
C GLY A 205 -4.39 -56.20 13.99
N GLU A 206 -4.31 -57.51 14.18
CA GLU A 206 -3.19 -58.42 13.88
C GLU A 206 -2.67 -58.35 12.44
N GLY A 207 -1.39 -58.71 12.21
CA GLY A 207 -0.98 -59.24 10.89
C GLY A 207 0.46 -59.07 10.38
N ALA A 208 1.45 -59.66 11.07
CA ALA A 208 2.59 -60.41 10.51
C ALA A 208 3.77 -59.74 9.71
N LYS A 209 4.97 -60.22 10.09
CA LYS A 209 6.31 -60.23 9.41
C LYS A 209 7.08 -58.89 9.50
N ARG A 210 8.36 -58.85 9.92
CA ARG A 210 9.50 -59.63 9.44
C ARG A 210 10.78 -59.33 10.28
N SER A 211 11.67 -60.34 10.35
CA SER A 211 13.15 -60.31 10.44
C SER A 211 13.90 -59.96 11.73
N ASP A 212 14.75 -60.96 12.07
CA ASP A 212 16.02 -61.04 12.81
C ASP A 212 16.09 -60.75 14.32
#